data_AF-A0AAD5CBK1-F1
#
_entry.id   AF-A0AAD5CBK1-F1
#
_cell.length_a   1.000
_cell.length_b   1.000
_cell.length_c   1.000
_cell.angle_alpha   90.00
_cell.angle_beta   90.00
_cell.angle_gamma   90.00
#
_symmetry.space_group_name_H-M   'P 1'
#
loop_
_entity.id
_entity.type
_entity.pdbx_description
1 polymer ?
#
loop_
_entity_poly.entity_id
_entity_poly.type
_entity_poly.pdbx_seq_one_letter_code
_entity_poly.pdbx_strand_id
1 'polypeptide(L)'
;MEVATMVSQEDEDEEEELPMLPVFTIFLQQEETLELKDTRRELGTCNDLNDMRKLTSNDEAFNLSRQQIRQIVDIIRSCKTPTLSTYMRWDQYAISFYLKLCTCFRVDYQHLESTVCPPSPEVMPLVKEQEEHTVDRGGMDHLFPKEMSHAERIEQVEHMYIGSSFLINTEPFKFGSYSSTPECIPYHLYLLVKEAVDIMKRFEWHNNPNDLVDLATVEKKISFFCTYLHSHLPTGWSYERDRASSVVAGYDSTRKPRYFMAGYTPIRDWVEDVGCDEDTYLTPQELMDIMSILHSRKTPTFWNFGWQQISFYCKLCSCFGIDYHCLEAASEDDVCLMNMGRNG
;
A
#
# COMPACT_ATOMS: atom_id res chain seq x y z
N MET A 1 54.06 27.19 -46.91
CA MET A 1 54.93 28.29 -46.45
C MET A 1 54.09 29.20 -45.57
N GLU A 2 54.11 29.07 -44.24
CA GLU A 2 55.28 28.93 -43.32
C GLU A 2 56.14 30.20 -43.40
N VAL A 3 56.64 30.82 -42.31
CA VAL A 3 56.93 30.39 -40.91
C VAL A 3 56.50 31.59 -40.01
N ALA A 4 55.72 31.52 -38.92
CA ALA A 4 55.85 30.88 -37.60
C ALA A 4 56.91 31.48 -36.64
N THR A 5 56.57 31.47 -35.33
CA THR A 5 57.46 31.51 -34.13
C THR A 5 57.98 32.84 -33.53
N MET A 6 58.22 32.76 -32.20
CA MET A 6 58.94 33.62 -31.24
C MET A 6 58.18 34.85 -30.64
N VAL A 7 57.97 35.04 -29.31
CA VAL A 7 58.56 34.60 -27.99
C VAL A 7 59.50 35.66 -27.37
N SER A 8 59.57 35.68 -26.01
CA SER A 8 60.46 36.48 -25.13
C SER A 8 60.02 37.95 -24.86
N GLN A 9 60.24 38.57 -23.69
CA GLN A 9 60.54 38.13 -22.29
C GLN A 9 60.47 39.35 -21.33
N GLU A 10 60.44 39.13 -20.00
CA GLU A 10 61.07 39.98 -18.94
C GLU A 10 60.49 41.43 -18.69
N ASP A 11 60.61 42.08 -17.51
CA ASP A 11 61.14 41.71 -16.18
C ASP A 11 60.61 42.65 -15.04
N GLU A 12 60.91 42.35 -13.76
CA GLU A 12 61.14 43.28 -12.60
C GLU A 12 59.97 44.18 -12.05
N ASP A 13 59.83 44.59 -10.77
CA ASP A 13 60.46 44.17 -9.48
C ASP A 13 59.68 44.70 -8.21
N GLU A 14 60.18 44.40 -6.98
CA GLU A 14 59.91 45.01 -5.63
C GLU A 14 58.47 44.85 -5.02
N GLU A 15 58.19 44.52 -3.73
CA GLU A 15 58.76 44.79 -2.36
C GLU A 15 58.59 46.24 -1.83
N GLU A 16 58.29 46.54 -0.55
CA GLU A 16 57.85 45.72 0.62
C GLU A 16 56.29 45.65 0.69
N GLU A 17 55.47 45.79 1.76
CA GLU A 17 55.60 46.02 3.22
C GLU A 17 54.37 45.43 4.00
N LEU A 18 54.53 45.20 5.31
CA LEU A 18 53.47 44.99 6.31
C LEU A 18 53.89 45.74 7.60
N PRO A 19 52.96 46.36 8.37
CA PRO A 19 52.54 45.67 9.60
C PRO A 19 51.11 45.99 10.13
N MET A 20 50.81 45.37 11.28
CA MET A 20 49.78 45.73 12.30
C MET A 20 48.49 44.88 12.38
N LEU A 21 48.68 43.62 12.77
CA LEU A 21 47.83 42.98 13.80
C LEU A 21 48.25 43.48 15.21
N PRO A 22 47.53 43.20 16.32
CA PRO A 22 46.26 42.47 16.51
C PRO A 22 45.14 43.39 17.12
N VAL A 23 43.94 42.93 17.52
CA VAL A 23 43.62 42.30 18.83
C VAL A 23 42.15 41.82 18.85
N PHE A 24 41.92 40.50 19.06
CA PHE A 24 40.92 39.83 19.93
C PHE A 24 39.43 40.36 20.03
N THR A 25 38.34 39.57 19.96
CA THR A 25 38.15 38.09 19.98
C THR A 25 36.71 37.63 19.57
N ILE A 26 36.49 36.30 19.46
CA ILE A 26 35.23 35.52 19.59
C ILE A 26 34.32 35.36 18.34
N PHE A 27 34.61 34.27 17.59
CA PHE A 27 33.78 33.08 17.32
C PHE A 27 32.35 33.13 16.71
N LEU A 28 32.09 32.09 15.91
CA LEU A 28 30.79 31.53 15.43
C LEU A 28 29.97 32.35 14.40
N GLN A 29 30.17 32.06 13.11
CA GLN A 29 29.16 31.35 12.30
C GLN A 29 29.71 30.94 10.91
N GLN A 30 30.07 29.68 10.78
CA GLN A 30 30.23 28.93 9.53
C GLN A 30 29.68 27.51 9.80
N GLU A 31 29.46 26.68 8.77
CA GLU A 31 28.90 25.31 8.87
C GLU A 31 27.41 25.19 9.24
N GLU A 32 26.50 25.46 8.28
CA GLU A 32 25.13 24.87 8.31
C GLU A 32 24.46 24.70 6.92
N THR A 33 25.19 24.92 5.80
CA THR A 33 24.58 24.99 4.45
C THR A 33 25.19 24.07 3.38
N LEU A 34 26.11 23.18 3.74
CA LEU A 34 26.68 22.17 2.81
C LEU A 34 26.14 20.74 3.03
N GLU A 35 26.07 20.24 4.28
CA GLU A 35 25.75 18.83 4.55
C GLU A 35 24.36 18.37 4.05
N LEU A 36 23.40 19.30 3.98
CA LEU A 36 22.01 19.05 3.55
C LEU A 36 21.87 18.77 2.03
N LYS A 37 22.96 18.86 1.24
CA LYS A 37 22.98 18.44 -0.16
C LYS A 37 23.64 17.07 -0.39
N ASP A 38 24.70 16.73 0.33
CA ASP A 38 25.36 15.42 0.15
C ASP A 38 24.66 14.29 0.92
N THR A 39 24.00 14.57 2.05
CA THR A 39 23.07 13.59 2.68
C THR A 39 21.88 13.21 1.80
N ARG A 40 21.51 14.03 0.79
CA ARG A 40 20.55 13.68 -0.26
C ARG A 40 21.14 12.84 -1.41
N ARG A 41 22.47 12.70 -1.50
CA ARG A 41 23.17 11.78 -2.41
C ARG A 41 23.52 10.45 -1.77
N GLU A 42 23.62 10.39 -0.46
CA GLU A 42 23.88 9.15 0.30
C GLU A 42 22.61 8.33 0.60
N LEU A 43 21.45 8.76 0.11
CA LEU A 43 20.18 8.03 0.23
C LEU A 43 20.13 6.81 -0.71
N GLY A 44 20.82 5.75 -0.33
CA GLY A 44 20.80 4.44 -1.00
C GLY A 44 21.77 4.35 -2.18
N THR A 45 22.91 3.69 -1.97
CA THR A 45 23.76 3.28 -3.10
C THR A 45 23.05 2.23 -3.95
N CYS A 46 23.47 2.05 -5.21
CA CYS A 46 22.77 1.29 -6.25
C CYS A 46 22.37 -0.17 -5.89
N ASN A 47 22.86 -0.73 -4.78
CA ASN A 47 22.50 -2.06 -4.31
C ASN A 47 21.09 -2.12 -3.70
N ASP A 48 20.66 -1.10 -2.95
CA ASP A 48 19.32 -1.09 -2.31
C ASP A 48 18.21 -1.09 -3.38
N LEU A 49 18.42 -0.34 -4.46
CA LEU A 49 17.55 -0.33 -5.64
C LEU A 49 17.57 -1.65 -6.45
N ASN A 50 18.57 -2.51 -6.25
CA ASN A 50 18.61 -3.85 -6.83
C ASN A 50 17.92 -4.89 -5.92
N ASP A 51 17.87 -4.70 -4.60
CA ASP A 51 16.98 -5.51 -3.74
C ASP A 51 15.52 -5.07 -3.82
N MET A 52 15.24 -3.78 -4.09
CA MET A 52 13.92 -3.31 -4.51
C MET A 52 13.40 -4.01 -5.79
N ARG A 53 14.28 -4.57 -6.65
CA ARG A 53 13.86 -5.43 -7.77
C ARG A 53 13.43 -6.84 -7.37
N LYS A 54 13.62 -7.28 -6.12
CA LYS A 54 12.96 -8.47 -5.57
C LYS A 54 11.54 -8.15 -5.08
N LEU A 55 11.25 -6.89 -4.77
CA LEU A 55 9.93 -6.35 -4.40
C LEU A 55 9.08 -5.99 -5.64
N THR A 56 9.35 -6.64 -6.77
CA THR A 56 8.46 -6.67 -7.94
C THR A 56 7.20 -7.49 -7.71
N SER A 57 7.08 -8.22 -6.59
CA SER A 57 5.79 -8.74 -6.16
C SER A 57 4.88 -7.59 -5.71
N ASN A 58 3.57 -7.79 -5.77
CA ASN A 58 2.58 -6.82 -5.29
C ASN A 58 2.04 -7.18 -3.90
N ASP A 59 2.83 -7.95 -3.14
CA ASP A 59 2.42 -8.63 -1.92
C ASP A 59 2.58 -7.77 -0.65
N GLU A 60 2.84 -6.46 -0.79
CA GLU A 60 3.02 -5.58 0.37
C GLU A 60 1.77 -5.56 1.26
N ALA A 61 0.58 -5.56 0.66
CA ALA A 61 -0.68 -5.54 1.39
C ALA A 61 -0.96 -6.84 2.21
N PHE A 62 -0.19 -7.91 2.02
CA PHE A 62 -0.20 -9.12 2.86
C PHE A 62 0.87 -9.13 3.96
N ASN A 63 1.88 -8.28 3.84
CA ASN A 63 2.96 -8.10 4.81
C ASN A 63 2.66 -6.97 5.80
N LEU A 64 1.94 -5.93 5.38
CA LEU A 64 1.59 -4.78 6.20
C LEU A 64 0.36 -5.01 7.09
N SER A 65 0.43 -4.49 8.31
CA SER A 65 -0.71 -4.39 9.22
C SER A 65 -1.74 -3.36 8.73
N ARG A 66 -2.99 -3.50 9.18
CA ARG A 66 -4.08 -2.51 8.96
C ARG A 66 -3.63 -1.09 9.35
N GLN A 67 -2.90 -0.96 10.46
CA GLN A 67 -2.39 0.33 10.97
C GLN A 67 -1.30 0.94 10.07
N GLN A 68 -0.36 0.14 9.54
CA GLN A 68 0.65 0.63 8.58
C GLN A 68 0.00 1.11 7.28
N ILE A 69 -0.94 0.33 6.72
CA ILE A 69 -1.68 0.71 5.50
C ILE A 69 -2.42 2.03 5.73
N ARG A 70 -3.13 2.17 6.86
CA ARG A 70 -3.81 3.41 7.25
C ARG A 70 -2.83 4.59 7.34
N GLN A 71 -1.73 4.45 8.08
CA GLN A 71 -0.73 5.52 8.24
C GLN A 71 -0.13 5.98 6.90
N ILE A 72 0.20 5.05 6.00
CA ILE A 72 0.73 5.36 4.67
C ILE A 72 -0.30 6.14 3.84
N VAL A 73 -1.57 5.69 3.83
CA VAL A 73 -2.67 6.38 3.12
C VAL A 73 -2.95 7.77 3.70
N ASP A 74 -2.96 7.91 5.03
CA ASP A 74 -3.20 9.18 5.71
C ASP A 74 -2.07 10.20 5.45
N ILE A 75 -0.81 9.75 5.37
CA ILE A 75 0.35 10.59 5.00
C ILE A 75 0.19 11.11 3.56
N ILE A 76 -0.03 10.22 2.58
CA ILE A 76 -0.19 10.59 1.16
C ILE A 76 -1.37 11.55 0.99
N ARG A 77 -2.52 11.27 1.62
CA ARG A 77 -3.70 12.15 1.59
C ARG A 77 -3.47 13.53 2.20
N SER A 78 -2.57 13.63 3.19
CA SER A 78 -2.21 14.91 3.80
C SER A 78 -1.23 15.74 2.96
N CYS A 79 -0.77 15.22 1.81
CA CYS A 79 0.28 15.79 0.95
C CYS A 79 1.57 16.13 1.71
N LYS A 80 1.92 15.32 2.72
CA LYS A 80 3.15 15.50 3.51
C LYS A 80 4.20 14.49 3.12
N THR A 81 5.43 14.96 3.01
CA THR A 81 6.62 14.10 3.03
C THR A 81 6.64 13.31 4.35
N PRO A 82 6.83 11.97 4.35
CA PRO A 82 7.13 11.22 5.56
C PRO A 82 8.37 11.83 6.25
N THR A 83 8.33 12.02 7.56
CA THR A 83 9.53 12.47 8.27
C THR A 83 10.61 11.39 8.17
N LEU A 84 11.89 11.77 8.21
CA LEU A 84 13.00 10.81 8.21
C LEU A 84 12.85 9.77 9.34
N SER A 85 12.33 10.19 10.49
CA SER A 85 12.02 9.33 11.64
C SER A 85 10.82 8.39 11.45
N THR A 86 9.92 8.67 10.50
CA THR A 86 8.86 7.73 10.07
C THR A 86 9.41 6.77 9.03
N TYR A 87 10.12 7.27 8.02
CA TYR A 87 10.70 6.46 6.94
C TYR A 87 11.71 5.43 7.47
N MET A 88 12.57 5.81 8.42
CA MET A 88 13.52 4.91 9.10
C MET A 88 12.87 3.88 10.05
N ARG A 89 11.54 3.91 10.20
CA ARG A 89 10.76 2.91 10.96
C ARG A 89 9.88 2.04 10.05
N TRP A 90 9.93 2.26 8.74
CA TRP A 90 9.24 1.45 7.74
C TRP A 90 10.16 0.32 7.27
N ASP A 91 9.60 -0.88 7.21
CA ASP A 91 10.22 -2.01 6.50
C ASP A 91 10.14 -1.81 4.98
N GLN A 92 10.82 -2.71 4.25
CA GLN A 92 10.89 -2.66 2.79
C GLN A 92 9.52 -2.75 2.08
N TYR A 93 8.54 -3.44 2.68
CA TYR A 93 7.18 -3.52 2.14
C TYR A 93 6.42 -2.21 2.37
N ALA A 94 6.60 -1.58 3.53
CA ALA A 94 6.00 -0.27 3.83
C ALA A 94 6.54 0.82 2.89
N ILE A 95 7.85 0.80 2.61
CA ILE A 95 8.49 1.71 1.64
C ILE A 95 7.98 1.44 0.21
N SER A 96 7.99 0.18 -0.26
CA SER A 96 7.50 -0.17 -1.60
C SER A 96 6.03 0.20 -1.79
N PHE A 97 5.18 -0.11 -0.81
CA PHE A 97 3.76 0.20 -0.82
C PHE A 97 3.52 1.71 -0.88
N TYR A 98 4.20 2.51 -0.05
CA TYR A 98 4.12 3.98 -0.10
C TYR A 98 4.47 4.52 -1.50
N LEU A 99 5.57 4.07 -2.11
CA LEU A 99 6.01 4.54 -3.43
C LEU A 99 5.04 4.13 -4.56
N LYS A 100 4.55 2.88 -4.54
CA LYS A 100 3.52 2.42 -5.48
C LYS A 100 2.20 3.19 -5.27
N LEU A 101 1.80 3.46 -4.02
CA LEU A 101 0.61 4.26 -3.72
C LEU A 101 0.72 5.71 -4.19
N CYS A 102 1.87 6.39 -4.04
CA CYS A 102 2.06 7.74 -4.58
C CYS A 102 1.73 7.80 -6.09
N THR A 103 2.03 6.73 -6.84
CA THR A 103 1.64 6.59 -8.25
C THR A 103 0.12 6.48 -8.43
N CYS A 104 -0.56 5.64 -7.64
CA CYS A 104 -2.03 5.49 -7.66
C CYS A 104 -2.80 6.76 -7.24
N PHE A 105 -2.22 7.56 -6.35
CA PHE A 105 -2.74 8.89 -5.97
C PHE A 105 -2.29 10.01 -6.93
N ARG A 106 -1.37 9.74 -7.87
CA ARG A 106 -0.74 10.73 -8.77
C ARG A 106 -0.06 11.89 -8.05
N VAL A 107 0.60 11.59 -6.93
CA VAL A 107 1.33 12.56 -6.10
C VAL A 107 2.83 12.43 -6.37
N ASP A 108 3.49 13.56 -6.63
CA ASP A 108 4.94 13.60 -6.82
C ASP A 108 5.64 13.42 -5.45
N TYR A 109 6.14 12.21 -5.20
CA TYR A 109 6.84 11.87 -3.97
C TYR A 109 8.18 12.62 -3.77
N GLN A 110 8.71 13.29 -4.81
CA GLN A 110 9.90 14.14 -4.70
C GLN A 110 9.53 15.58 -4.29
N HIS A 111 8.26 15.97 -4.47
CA HIS A 111 7.78 17.36 -4.39
C HIS A 111 6.43 17.53 -3.66
N LEU A 112 6.08 16.62 -2.74
CA LEU A 112 4.85 16.59 -1.93
C LEU A 112 4.45 17.96 -1.32
N GLU A 113 5.42 18.70 -0.80
CA GLU A 113 5.24 20.03 -0.20
C GLU A 113 4.82 21.13 -1.21
N SER A 114 4.79 20.83 -2.51
CA SER A 114 4.40 21.74 -3.58
C SER A 114 3.12 21.34 -4.32
N THR A 115 2.64 20.11 -4.16
CA THR A 115 1.43 19.63 -4.85
C THR A 115 0.17 20.20 -4.20
N VAL A 116 -0.29 21.34 -4.73
CA VAL A 116 -1.59 21.94 -4.39
C VAL A 116 -2.70 20.94 -4.71
N CYS A 117 -3.50 20.57 -3.70
CA CYS A 117 -4.62 19.66 -3.90
C CYS A 117 -5.62 20.21 -4.93
N PRO A 118 -6.17 19.38 -5.84
CA PRO A 118 -7.36 19.77 -6.59
C PRO A 118 -8.51 20.09 -5.61
N PRO A 119 -9.35 21.09 -5.88
CA PRO A 119 -10.42 21.47 -4.97
C PRO A 119 -11.42 20.33 -4.79
N SER A 120 -11.68 19.97 -3.53
CA SER A 120 -12.74 19.01 -3.17
C SER A 120 -14.11 19.57 -3.57
N PRO A 121 -15.02 18.76 -4.16
CA PRO A 121 -16.38 19.18 -4.45
C PRO A 121 -17.19 19.37 -3.15
N GLU A 122 -17.33 20.63 -2.75
CA GLU A 122 -18.35 21.21 -1.86
C GLU A 122 -18.89 20.31 -0.72
N VAL A 123 -18.11 20.17 0.35
CA VAL A 123 -18.68 19.85 1.68
C VAL A 123 -19.31 21.13 2.24
N MET A 124 -20.61 21.09 2.57
CA MET A 124 -21.35 22.25 3.08
C MET A 124 -20.78 22.78 4.41
N PRO A 125 -20.93 24.10 4.70
CA PRO A 125 -20.31 24.70 5.87
C PRO A 125 -20.92 24.18 7.18
N LEU A 126 -20.08 23.56 8.02
CA LEU A 126 -20.43 23.24 9.40
C LEU A 126 -20.75 24.52 10.18
N VAL A 127 -21.83 24.49 10.97
CA VAL A 127 -22.38 25.66 11.65
C VAL A 127 -21.37 26.24 12.65
N LYS A 128 -21.16 27.56 12.58
CA LYS A 128 -20.56 28.31 13.67
C LYS A 128 -21.63 28.56 14.73
N GLU A 129 -21.51 27.91 15.89
CA GLU A 129 -22.10 28.45 17.12
C GLU A 129 -21.04 29.26 17.86
N GLN A 130 -21.40 30.50 18.17
CA GLN A 130 -20.58 31.45 18.91
C GLN A 130 -21.49 32.05 19.98
N GLU A 131 -21.28 31.70 21.24
CA GLU A 131 -21.80 32.48 22.36
C GLU A 131 -20.88 32.41 23.57
N GLU A 132 -20.85 33.50 24.33
CA GLU A 132 -19.86 33.83 25.35
C GLU A 132 -20.60 34.64 26.41
N HIS A 133 -20.60 34.24 27.70
CA HIS A 133 -20.79 35.14 28.86
C HIS A 133 -20.57 34.45 30.23
N THR A 134 -19.33 34.53 30.73
CA THR A 134 -18.92 34.90 32.12
C THR A 134 -19.73 34.54 33.40
N VAL A 135 -19.00 33.94 34.38
CA VAL A 135 -19.04 34.20 35.86
C VAL A 135 -20.22 33.57 36.67
N ASP A 136 -20.08 33.00 37.89
CA ASP A 136 -18.99 32.99 38.92
C ASP A 136 -18.72 31.60 39.59
N ARG A 137 -17.69 31.57 40.47
CA ARG A 137 -17.14 30.54 41.40
C ARG A 137 -18.02 29.36 41.88
N GLY A 138 -17.40 28.17 41.99
CA GLY A 138 -18.03 26.94 42.55
C GLY A 138 -17.18 25.95 43.38
N GLY A 139 -15.84 25.92 43.29
CA GLY A 139 -14.95 25.18 44.22
C GLY A 139 -14.57 23.71 43.89
N MET A 140 -13.57 23.23 44.64
CA MET A 140 -12.98 21.86 44.73
C MET A 140 -12.30 21.23 43.50
N ASP A 141 -10.98 21.37 43.49
CA ASP A 141 -9.98 20.28 43.50
C ASP A 141 -9.84 19.28 42.33
N HIS A 142 -8.68 19.39 41.69
CA HIS A 142 -7.87 18.31 41.12
C HIS A 142 -8.53 17.26 40.20
N LEU A 143 -8.45 17.53 38.89
CA LEU A 143 -7.80 16.61 37.94
C LEU A 143 -7.38 17.41 36.69
N PHE A 144 -6.06 17.62 36.51
CA PHE A 144 -5.55 18.10 35.22
C PHE A 144 -5.78 17.00 34.18
N PRO A 145 -6.40 17.27 33.02
CA PRO A 145 -6.43 16.31 31.93
C PRO A 145 -4.99 16.13 31.44
N LYS A 146 -4.43 14.94 31.70
CA LYS A 146 -3.14 14.50 31.15
C LYS A 146 -3.13 14.79 29.65
N GLU A 147 -2.11 15.50 29.15
CA GLU A 147 -1.98 15.74 27.70
C GLU A 147 -1.92 14.40 26.96
N MET A 148 -3.03 14.09 26.29
CA MET A 148 -3.22 12.83 25.58
C MET A 148 -2.36 12.84 24.33
N SER A 149 -1.43 11.88 24.26
CA SER A 149 -0.50 11.72 23.16
C SER A 149 -1.23 11.48 21.84
N HIS A 150 -0.56 11.76 20.73
CA HIS A 150 -1.12 11.53 19.39
C HIS A 150 -1.53 10.06 19.17
N ALA A 151 -0.86 9.10 19.84
CA ALA A 151 -1.22 7.68 19.79
C ALA A 151 -2.52 7.39 20.57
N GLU A 152 -2.59 7.77 21.85
CA GLU A 152 -3.81 7.63 22.67
C GLU A 152 -5.03 8.34 22.01
N ARG A 153 -4.79 9.46 21.32
CA ARG A 153 -5.83 10.21 20.60
C ARG A 153 -6.31 9.51 19.32
N ILE A 154 -5.45 8.75 18.63
CA ILE A 154 -5.86 7.88 17.49
C ILE A 154 -6.64 6.67 18.01
N GLU A 155 -6.18 6.06 19.10
CA GLU A 155 -6.82 4.90 19.73
C GLU A 155 -8.24 5.24 20.22
N GLN A 156 -8.44 6.43 20.81
CA GLN A 156 -9.79 6.93 21.10
C GLN A 156 -10.63 7.22 19.84
N VAL A 157 -10.04 7.69 18.74
CA VAL A 157 -10.78 7.89 17.47
C VAL A 157 -11.22 6.55 16.88
N GLU A 158 -10.42 5.49 16.97
CA GLU A 158 -10.84 4.14 16.58
C GLU A 158 -12.02 3.66 17.44
N HIS A 159 -11.94 3.81 18.77
CA HIS A 159 -13.05 3.44 19.65
C HIS A 159 -14.31 4.32 19.50
N MET A 160 -14.18 5.59 19.14
CA MET A 160 -15.31 6.53 19.01
C MET A 160 -16.03 6.42 17.65
N TYR A 161 -15.35 6.01 16.59
CA TYR A 161 -16.01 5.65 15.31
C TYR A 161 -16.82 4.34 15.41
N ILE A 162 -16.55 3.50 16.41
CA ILE A 162 -17.34 2.29 16.73
C ILE A 162 -18.64 2.65 17.50
N GLY A 163 -19.00 3.94 17.59
CA GLY A 163 -20.28 4.41 18.14
C GLY A 163 -21.52 4.09 17.27
N SER A 164 -21.33 3.60 16.04
CA SER A 164 -22.42 3.14 15.16
C SER A 164 -22.52 1.62 15.19
N SER A 165 -23.69 1.07 15.56
CA SER A 165 -23.93 -0.36 15.69
C SER A 165 -24.15 -1.05 14.34
N PHE A 166 -23.12 -1.06 13.48
CA PHE A 166 -23.11 -1.90 12.29
C PHE A 166 -23.17 -3.38 12.70
N LEU A 167 -24.01 -4.15 12.01
CA LEU A 167 -23.94 -5.60 12.05
C LEU A 167 -22.56 -6.04 11.53
N ILE A 168 -21.99 -7.11 12.10
CA ILE A 168 -20.78 -7.74 11.57
C ILE A 168 -21.18 -9.09 10.98
N ASN A 169 -20.87 -9.30 9.70
CA ASN A 169 -21.14 -10.56 9.02
C ASN A 169 -19.94 -11.50 9.24
N THR A 170 -20.18 -12.63 9.89
CA THR A 170 -19.17 -13.67 10.18
C THR A 170 -19.08 -14.73 9.08
N GLU A 171 -19.97 -14.69 8.08
CA GLU A 171 -19.88 -15.52 6.87
C GLU A 171 -19.23 -14.71 5.72
N PRO A 172 -18.27 -15.29 4.95
CA PRO A 172 -17.60 -14.59 3.86
C PRO A 172 -18.57 -14.05 2.79
N PHE A 173 -18.38 -12.79 2.38
CA PHE A 173 -19.24 -12.20 1.35
C PHE A 173 -19.18 -12.98 0.02
N LYS A 174 -20.35 -13.16 -0.60
CA LYS A 174 -20.56 -14.06 -1.74
C LYS A 174 -20.90 -13.27 -3.00
N PHE A 175 -19.90 -13.07 -3.85
CA PHE A 175 -20.03 -12.30 -5.10
C PHE A 175 -20.93 -12.95 -6.18
N GLY A 176 -21.19 -14.25 -6.09
CA GLY A 176 -22.03 -14.96 -7.05
C GLY A 176 -22.27 -16.43 -6.70
N SER A 177 -22.85 -17.18 -7.64
CA SER A 177 -23.09 -18.61 -7.51
C SER A 177 -23.04 -19.31 -8.86
N TYR A 178 -22.81 -20.63 -8.86
CA TYR A 178 -22.93 -21.47 -10.04
C TYR A 178 -24.21 -22.32 -9.99
N SER A 179 -24.83 -22.57 -11.14
CA SER A 179 -25.87 -23.59 -11.31
C SER A 179 -25.35 -25.03 -11.12
N SER A 180 -24.05 -25.24 -11.31
CA SER A 180 -23.33 -26.52 -11.15
C SER A 180 -21.94 -26.21 -10.63
N THR A 181 -21.54 -26.79 -9.49
CA THR A 181 -20.31 -26.40 -8.79
C THR A 181 -19.05 -26.72 -9.61
N PRO A 182 -17.99 -25.88 -9.56
CA PRO A 182 -16.77 -26.12 -10.32
C PRO A 182 -16.09 -27.44 -9.97
N GLU A 183 -15.66 -28.19 -11.00
CA GLU A 183 -14.98 -29.49 -10.82
C GLU A 183 -13.52 -29.36 -10.37
N CYS A 184 -12.89 -28.19 -10.57
CA CYS A 184 -11.51 -27.91 -10.18
C CYS A 184 -11.35 -26.48 -9.64
N ILE A 185 -10.24 -26.22 -8.97
CA ILE A 185 -9.87 -24.87 -8.54
C ILE A 185 -9.56 -23.93 -9.73
N PRO A 186 -9.73 -22.60 -9.58
CA PRO A 186 -9.30 -21.64 -10.59
C PRO A 186 -7.79 -21.63 -10.80
N TYR A 187 -7.35 -21.19 -11.99
CA TYR A 187 -5.94 -21.24 -12.39
C TYR A 187 -5.01 -20.39 -11.49
N HIS A 188 -5.44 -19.22 -11.03
CA HIS A 188 -4.63 -18.41 -10.10
C HIS A 188 -4.48 -19.07 -8.72
N LEU A 189 -5.51 -19.74 -8.20
CA LEU A 189 -5.38 -20.52 -6.97
C LEU A 189 -4.43 -21.71 -7.15
N TYR A 190 -4.45 -22.38 -8.31
CA TYR A 190 -3.43 -23.38 -8.66
C TYR A 190 -2.02 -22.79 -8.68
N LEU A 191 -1.82 -21.59 -9.24
CA LEU A 191 -0.51 -20.94 -9.26
C LEU A 191 0.02 -20.64 -7.84
N LEU A 192 -0.84 -20.14 -6.94
CA LEU A 192 -0.47 -19.91 -5.54
C LEU A 192 -0.14 -21.24 -4.81
N VAL A 193 -0.94 -22.28 -4.99
CA VAL A 193 -0.66 -23.62 -4.40
C VAL A 193 0.64 -24.21 -4.98
N LYS A 194 0.93 -23.98 -6.27
CA LYS A 194 2.20 -24.34 -6.90
C LYS A 194 3.38 -23.55 -6.34
N GLU A 195 3.22 -22.25 -6.10
CA GLU A 195 4.23 -21.38 -5.48
C GLU A 195 4.61 -21.89 -4.08
N ALA A 196 3.62 -22.18 -3.23
CA ALA A 196 3.82 -22.81 -1.92
C ALA A 196 4.57 -24.15 -2.01
N VAL A 197 4.17 -25.01 -2.96
CA VAL A 197 4.82 -26.32 -3.21
C VAL A 197 6.25 -26.17 -3.73
N ASP A 198 6.55 -25.16 -4.53
CA ASP A 198 7.91 -24.92 -5.03
C ASP A 198 8.82 -24.25 -3.98
N ILE A 199 8.27 -23.49 -3.03
CA ILE A 199 8.97 -23.09 -1.79
C ILE A 199 9.28 -24.31 -0.93
N MET A 200 8.30 -25.19 -0.70
CA MET A 200 8.47 -26.42 0.10
C MET A 200 9.40 -27.48 -0.53
N LYS A 201 9.87 -27.27 -1.76
CA LYS A 201 10.93 -28.07 -2.42
C LYS A 201 12.33 -27.46 -2.26
N ARG A 202 12.47 -26.22 -1.77
CA ARG A 202 13.78 -25.60 -1.54
C ARG A 202 14.53 -26.40 -0.45
N PHE A 203 15.84 -26.57 -0.64
CA PHE A 203 16.67 -27.30 0.32
C PHE A 203 16.68 -26.55 1.66
N GLU A 204 16.44 -27.27 2.76
CA GLU A 204 16.38 -26.72 4.13
C GLU A 204 15.37 -25.55 4.34
N TRP A 205 14.28 -25.47 3.57
CA TRP A 205 13.29 -24.38 3.68
C TRP A 205 12.73 -24.15 5.10
N HIS A 206 12.58 -25.22 5.89
CA HIS A 206 12.17 -25.16 7.30
C HIS A 206 13.13 -24.37 8.20
N ASN A 207 14.40 -24.26 7.82
CA ASN A 207 15.46 -23.57 8.55
C ASN A 207 15.72 -22.15 8.01
N ASN A 208 15.24 -21.83 6.80
CA ASN A 208 15.46 -20.55 6.15
C ASN A 208 14.33 -19.57 6.52
N PRO A 209 14.60 -18.49 7.29
CA PRO A 209 13.55 -17.55 7.69
C PRO A 209 12.86 -16.85 6.51
N ASN A 210 13.56 -16.70 5.38
CA ASN A 210 12.97 -16.09 4.18
C ASN A 210 11.97 -17.05 3.51
N ASP A 211 12.31 -18.34 3.37
CA ASP A 211 11.38 -19.33 2.81
C ASP A 211 10.12 -19.50 3.69
N LEU A 212 10.27 -19.36 5.02
CA LEU A 212 9.14 -19.36 5.96
C LEU A 212 8.23 -18.12 5.80
N VAL A 213 8.81 -16.94 5.56
CA VAL A 213 8.05 -15.69 5.30
C VAL A 213 7.39 -15.71 3.93
N ASP A 214 8.09 -16.19 2.89
CA ASP A 214 7.54 -16.44 1.56
C ASP A 214 6.31 -17.38 1.67
N LEU A 215 6.48 -18.56 2.28
CA LEU A 215 5.41 -19.56 2.40
C LEU A 215 4.22 -19.01 3.19
N ALA A 216 4.46 -18.35 4.32
CA ALA A 216 3.39 -17.74 5.11
C ALA A 216 2.65 -16.63 4.34
N THR A 217 3.33 -15.92 3.43
CA THR A 217 2.71 -14.90 2.56
C THR A 217 1.87 -15.55 1.47
N VAL A 218 2.37 -16.60 0.82
CA VAL A 218 1.61 -17.38 -0.17
C VAL A 218 0.40 -18.06 0.46
N GLU A 219 0.51 -18.60 1.68
CA GLU A 219 -0.62 -19.23 2.38
C GLU A 219 -1.67 -18.19 2.83
N LYS A 220 -1.28 -16.96 3.18
CA LYS A 220 -2.23 -15.84 3.34
C LYS A 220 -2.95 -15.51 2.03
N LYS A 221 -2.23 -15.46 0.89
CA LYS A 221 -2.80 -15.23 -0.46
C LYS A 221 -3.80 -16.33 -0.82
N ILE A 222 -3.45 -17.59 -0.57
CA ILE A 222 -4.35 -18.75 -0.73
C ILE A 222 -5.60 -18.60 0.14
N SER A 223 -5.44 -18.33 1.44
CA SER A 223 -6.56 -18.17 2.39
C SER A 223 -7.51 -17.05 1.95
N PHE A 224 -6.97 -15.87 1.63
CA PHE A 224 -7.75 -14.72 1.15
C PHE A 224 -8.49 -15.02 -0.16
N PHE A 225 -7.84 -15.68 -1.13
CA PHE A 225 -8.52 -16.17 -2.33
C PHE A 225 -9.68 -17.10 -1.97
N CYS A 226 -9.46 -18.02 -1.03
CA CYS A 226 -10.47 -19.00 -0.64
C CYS A 226 -11.67 -18.39 0.11
N THR A 227 -11.47 -17.34 0.91
CA THR A 227 -12.55 -16.58 1.56
C THR A 227 -13.40 -15.85 0.52
N TYR A 228 -12.80 -14.98 -0.28
CA TYR A 228 -13.53 -14.03 -1.13
C TYR A 228 -13.92 -14.59 -2.50
N LEU A 229 -13.23 -15.62 -3.00
CA LEU A 229 -13.58 -16.30 -4.24
C LEU A 229 -14.11 -17.73 -4.00
N HIS A 230 -14.61 -18.02 -2.80
CA HIS A 230 -15.19 -19.33 -2.42
C HIS A 230 -16.20 -19.86 -3.44
N SER A 231 -16.98 -18.97 -4.09
CA SER A 231 -17.99 -19.36 -5.08
C SER A 231 -17.41 -20.04 -6.33
N HIS A 232 -16.12 -19.87 -6.62
CA HIS A 232 -15.39 -20.48 -7.73
C HIS A 232 -14.62 -21.76 -7.34
N LEU A 233 -14.79 -22.25 -6.12
CA LEU A 233 -14.13 -23.46 -5.63
C LEU A 233 -15.02 -24.71 -5.79
N PRO A 234 -14.43 -25.91 -5.91
CA PRO A 234 -15.17 -27.16 -5.78
C PRO A 234 -15.80 -27.32 -4.38
N THR A 235 -16.94 -28.01 -4.32
CA THR A 235 -17.67 -28.24 -3.07
C THR A 235 -16.81 -28.95 -2.03
N GLY A 236 -16.61 -28.32 -0.86
CA GLY A 236 -15.79 -28.86 0.21
C GLY A 236 -14.28 -28.81 -0.04
N TRP A 237 -13.81 -28.05 -1.04
CA TRP A 237 -12.38 -27.81 -1.21
C TRP A 237 -11.84 -26.86 -0.14
N SER A 238 -10.71 -27.24 0.47
CA SER A 238 -9.92 -26.42 1.38
C SER A 238 -8.43 -26.60 1.08
N TYR A 239 -7.62 -25.61 1.44
CA TYR A 239 -6.17 -25.73 1.35
C TYR A 239 -5.63 -26.55 2.53
N GLU A 240 -4.89 -27.61 2.21
CA GLU A 240 -4.13 -28.42 3.17
C GLU A 240 -2.69 -28.50 2.67
N ARG A 241 -1.74 -27.95 3.44
CA ARG A 241 -0.30 -27.88 3.06
C ARG A 241 0.26 -29.25 2.66
N ASP A 242 -0.02 -30.29 3.44
CA ASP A 242 0.45 -31.65 3.21
C ASP A 242 -0.10 -32.29 1.93
N ARG A 243 -1.25 -31.79 1.42
CA ARG A 243 -1.89 -32.26 0.19
C ARG A 243 -1.59 -31.36 -1.02
N ALA A 244 -0.98 -30.20 -0.82
CA ALA A 244 -0.72 -29.21 -1.86
C ALA A 244 0.06 -29.81 -3.06
N SER A 245 1.07 -30.64 -2.80
CA SER A 245 1.84 -31.34 -3.85
C SER A 245 0.96 -32.23 -4.73
N SER A 246 -0.06 -32.89 -4.16
CA SER A 246 -1.02 -33.72 -4.90
C SER A 246 -1.99 -32.87 -5.72
N VAL A 247 -2.40 -31.69 -5.20
CA VAL A 247 -3.21 -30.72 -5.96
C VAL A 247 -2.45 -30.23 -7.18
N VAL A 248 -1.16 -29.90 -7.04
CA VAL A 248 -0.30 -29.45 -8.16
C VAL A 248 -0.08 -30.56 -9.18
N ALA A 249 0.14 -31.80 -8.73
CA ALA A 249 0.37 -32.95 -9.61
C ALA A 249 -0.89 -33.39 -10.39
N GLY A 250 -2.08 -33.16 -9.85
CA GLY A 250 -3.36 -33.49 -10.48
C GLY A 250 -3.96 -32.40 -11.37
N TYR A 251 -3.33 -31.23 -11.49
CA TYR A 251 -3.92 -30.08 -12.19
C TYR A 251 -3.57 -30.06 -13.68
N ASP A 252 -4.60 -30.08 -14.54
CA ASP A 252 -4.45 -29.88 -15.99
C ASP A 252 -4.20 -28.39 -16.32
N SER A 253 -2.92 -28.02 -16.41
CA SER A 253 -2.48 -26.70 -16.85
C SER A 253 -2.68 -26.43 -18.35
N THR A 254 -3.11 -27.44 -19.13
CA THR A 254 -3.42 -27.30 -20.56
C THR A 254 -4.90 -27.03 -20.84
N ARG A 255 -5.77 -27.15 -19.82
CA ARG A 255 -7.22 -27.02 -19.93
C ARG A 255 -7.64 -25.68 -20.55
N LYS A 256 -8.63 -25.73 -21.44
CA LYS A 256 -9.30 -24.54 -21.99
C LYS A 256 -10.83 -24.66 -21.83
N PRO A 257 -11.52 -23.59 -21.36
CA PRO A 257 -10.95 -22.36 -20.80
C PRO A 257 -10.22 -22.64 -19.47
N ARG A 258 -9.30 -21.73 -19.08
CA ARG A 258 -8.63 -21.80 -17.76
C ARG A 258 -9.68 -21.69 -16.65
N TYR A 259 -10.55 -20.69 -16.77
CA TYR A 259 -11.63 -20.40 -15.84
C TYR A 259 -12.96 -20.91 -16.39
N PHE A 260 -13.67 -21.71 -15.60
CA PHE A 260 -15.01 -22.17 -15.95
C PHE A 260 -16.01 -21.11 -15.46
N MET A 261 -16.49 -20.25 -16.37
CA MET A 261 -17.50 -19.22 -16.06
C MET A 261 -18.90 -19.59 -16.55
N ALA A 262 -19.07 -20.74 -17.21
CA ALA A 262 -20.37 -21.22 -17.65
C ALA A 262 -21.26 -21.55 -16.43
N GLY A 263 -22.50 -21.07 -16.44
CA GLY A 263 -23.43 -21.23 -15.31
C GLY A 263 -23.13 -20.35 -14.09
N TYR A 264 -22.11 -19.48 -14.13
CA TYR A 264 -21.89 -18.47 -13.09
C TYR A 264 -22.93 -17.35 -13.21
N THR A 265 -23.50 -16.97 -12.07
CA THR A 265 -24.45 -15.86 -11.90
C THR A 265 -23.88 -14.93 -10.83
N PRO A 266 -23.37 -13.74 -11.20
CA PRO A 266 -22.95 -12.72 -10.24
C PRO A 266 -24.14 -12.13 -9.49
N ILE A 267 -23.93 -11.70 -8.24
CA ILE A 267 -24.87 -10.82 -7.55
C ILE A 267 -24.80 -9.44 -8.19
N ARG A 268 -25.97 -8.84 -8.49
CA ARG A 268 -26.09 -7.56 -9.20
C ARG A 268 -26.51 -6.42 -8.28
N ASP A 269 -27.52 -6.72 -7.48
CA ASP A 269 -28.20 -5.83 -6.56
C ASP A 269 -28.03 -6.37 -5.13
N TRP A 270 -27.79 -5.49 -4.17
CA TRP A 270 -27.75 -5.82 -2.75
C TRP A 270 -28.65 -4.85 -1.98
N VAL A 271 -29.20 -5.30 -0.85
CA VAL A 271 -30.04 -4.46 0.01
C VAL A 271 -29.12 -3.74 1.00
N GLU A 272 -29.31 -2.42 1.15
CA GLU A 272 -28.39 -1.52 1.87
C GLU A 272 -28.25 -1.80 3.38
N ASP A 273 -29.13 -2.64 3.95
CA ASP A 273 -29.29 -2.89 5.38
C ASP A 273 -28.62 -4.22 5.83
N VAL A 274 -27.37 -4.44 5.44
CA VAL A 274 -26.57 -5.62 5.84
C VAL A 274 -25.14 -5.19 6.22
N GLY A 275 -24.58 -5.86 7.24
CA GLY A 275 -23.37 -5.47 7.93
C GLY A 275 -22.06 -5.41 7.12
N CYS A 276 -20.99 -5.02 7.79
CA CYS A 276 -19.64 -5.10 7.23
C CYS A 276 -19.06 -6.52 7.36
N ASP A 277 -18.17 -6.88 6.44
CA ASP A 277 -17.31 -8.07 6.50
C ASP A 277 -16.25 -7.91 7.62
N GLU A 278 -16.11 -8.91 8.50
CA GLU A 278 -15.25 -8.80 9.70
C GLU A 278 -13.75 -8.66 9.37
N ASP A 279 -13.28 -9.29 8.29
CA ASP A 279 -11.87 -9.32 7.91
C ASP A 279 -11.40 -8.06 7.18
N THR A 280 -12.30 -7.36 6.48
CA THR A 280 -11.99 -6.13 5.73
C THR A 280 -12.59 -4.85 6.30
N TYR A 281 -13.64 -4.93 7.10
CA TYR A 281 -14.53 -3.82 7.48
C TYR A 281 -15.15 -3.09 6.28
N LEU A 282 -15.33 -3.79 5.16
CA LEU A 282 -16.02 -3.28 3.98
C LEU A 282 -17.48 -3.73 3.97
N THR A 283 -18.34 -2.86 3.45
CA THR A 283 -19.71 -3.23 3.10
C THR A 283 -19.75 -4.13 1.85
N PRO A 284 -20.79 -4.95 1.68
CA PRO A 284 -21.08 -5.69 0.45
C PRO A 284 -20.96 -4.84 -0.83
N GLN A 285 -21.45 -3.60 -0.81
CA GLN A 285 -21.42 -2.73 -1.99
C GLN A 285 -19.99 -2.28 -2.33
N GLU A 286 -19.17 -1.91 -1.35
CA GLU A 286 -17.75 -1.58 -1.58
C GLU A 286 -16.95 -2.78 -2.11
N LEU A 287 -17.21 -3.98 -1.58
CA LEU A 287 -16.60 -5.22 -2.09
C LEU A 287 -16.97 -5.46 -3.57
N MET A 288 -18.25 -5.30 -3.91
CA MET A 288 -18.74 -5.44 -5.29
C MET A 288 -18.16 -4.37 -6.23
N ASP A 289 -17.98 -3.13 -5.77
CA ASP A 289 -17.40 -2.07 -6.59
C ASP A 289 -15.90 -2.28 -6.84
N ILE A 290 -15.15 -2.81 -5.86
CA ILE A 290 -13.74 -3.17 -6.07
C ILE A 290 -13.61 -4.29 -7.12
N MET A 291 -14.45 -5.33 -7.05
CA MET A 291 -14.52 -6.36 -8.08
C MET A 291 -14.85 -5.76 -9.46
N SER A 292 -15.86 -4.90 -9.53
CA SER A 292 -16.29 -4.24 -10.78
C SER A 292 -15.18 -3.38 -11.39
N ILE A 293 -14.39 -2.69 -10.56
CA ILE A 293 -13.24 -1.88 -11.00
C ILE A 293 -12.13 -2.77 -11.56
N LEU A 294 -11.77 -3.85 -10.86
CA LEU A 294 -10.76 -4.81 -11.33
C LEU A 294 -11.17 -5.45 -12.67
N HIS A 295 -12.42 -5.93 -12.78
CA HIS A 295 -12.97 -6.47 -14.02
C HIS A 295 -12.97 -5.46 -15.18
N SER A 296 -13.13 -4.16 -14.89
CA SER A 296 -13.09 -3.11 -15.90
C SER A 296 -11.71 -2.86 -16.53
N ARG A 297 -10.63 -3.29 -15.86
CA ARG A 297 -9.22 -3.04 -16.21
C ARG A 297 -8.83 -1.56 -16.38
N LYS A 298 -9.57 -0.65 -15.73
CA LYS A 298 -9.30 0.79 -15.69
C LYS A 298 -8.69 1.13 -14.33
N THR A 299 -7.44 1.58 -14.27
CA THR A 299 -6.76 1.89 -13.01
C THR A 299 -7.50 3.02 -12.25
N PRO A 300 -8.02 2.77 -11.03
CA PRO A 300 -8.78 3.76 -10.28
C PRO A 300 -7.86 4.81 -9.65
N THR A 301 -8.36 6.03 -9.46
CA THR A 301 -7.71 7.04 -8.62
C THR A 301 -8.04 6.79 -7.15
N PHE A 302 -7.03 6.49 -6.32
CA PHE A 302 -7.25 6.05 -4.94
C PHE A 302 -7.79 7.15 -3.99
N TRP A 303 -7.87 8.40 -4.45
CA TRP A 303 -8.46 9.53 -3.70
C TRP A 303 -9.83 9.22 -3.07
N ASN A 304 -10.66 8.44 -3.76
CA ASN A 304 -12.02 8.10 -3.34
C ASN A 304 -12.10 6.83 -2.47
N PHE A 305 -10.99 6.12 -2.23
CA PHE A 305 -11.01 4.82 -1.54
C PHE A 305 -10.67 4.91 -0.05
N GLY A 306 -11.41 4.23 0.83
CA GLY A 306 -10.98 3.95 2.20
C GLY A 306 -9.66 3.14 2.22
N TRP A 307 -8.90 3.21 3.32
CA TRP A 307 -7.67 2.41 3.44
C TRP A 307 -7.98 0.89 3.44
N GLN A 308 -9.18 0.52 3.88
CA GLN A 308 -9.77 -0.81 3.77
C GLN A 308 -9.93 -1.23 2.31
N GLN A 309 -10.53 -0.37 1.49
CA GLN A 309 -10.77 -0.61 0.06
C GLN A 309 -9.43 -0.76 -0.69
N ILE A 310 -8.44 0.10 -0.38
CA ILE A 310 -7.07 0.01 -0.88
C ILE A 310 -6.42 -1.34 -0.47
N SER A 311 -6.55 -1.76 0.80
CA SER A 311 -6.01 -3.04 1.26
C SER A 311 -6.61 -4.23 0.53
N PHE A 312 -7.94 -4.27 0.37
CA PHE A 312 -8.64 -5.35 -0.33
C PHE A 312 -8.29 -5.39 -1.82
N TYR A 313 -8.30 -4.24 -2.50
CA TYR A 313 -7.92 -4.09 -3.90
C TYR A 313 -6.48 -4.57 -4.17
N CYS A 314 -5.50 -4.11 -3.38
CA CYS A 314 -4.10 -4.52 -3.57
C CYS A 314 -3.87 -6.02 -3.25
N LYS A 315 -4.53 -6.56 -2.21
CA LYS A 315 -4.50 -8.02 -1.91
C LYS A 315 -5.07 -8.86 -3.05
N LEU A 316 -6.19 -8.42 -3.63
CA LEU A 316 -6.82 -9.13 -4.72
C LEU A 316 -5.98 -9.06 -6.01
N CYS A 317 -5.30 -7.94 -6.28
CA CYS A 317 -4.30 -7.86 -7.35
C CYS A 317 -3.12 -8.82 -7.12
N SER A 318 -2.57 -8.84 -5.90
CA SER A 318 -1.48 -9.74 -5.47
C SER A 318 -1.80 -11.22 -5.67
N CYS A 319 -3.04 -11.64 -5.37
CA CYS A 319 -3.50 -13.02 -5.58
C CYS A 319 -3.56 -13.45 -7.06
N PHE A 320 -3.47 -12.50 -7.99
CA PHE A 320 -3.59 -12.70 -9.44
C PHE A 320 -2.34 -12.22 -10.21
N GLY A 321 -1.29 -11.77 -9.51
CA GLY A 321 -0.09 -11.20 -10.13
C GLY A 321 -0.32 -9.89 -10.90
N ILE A 322 -1.44 -9.20 -10.66
CA ILE A 322 -1.81 -7.96 -11.35
C ILE A 322 -1.07 -6.76 -10.73
N ASP A 323 -0.58 -5.85 -11.57
CA ASP A 323 -0.05 -4.56 -11.13
C ASP A 323 -1.19 -3.62 -10.73
N TYR A 324 -1.37 -3.42 -9.42
CA TYR A 324 -2.48 -2.62 -8.85
C TYR A 324 -2.43 -1.13 -9.23
N HIS A 325 -1.34 -0.67 -9.84
CA HIS A 325 -1.13 0.68 -10.38
C HIS A 325 -1.22 0.75 -11.92
N CYS A 326 -1.51 -0.38 -12.59
CA CYS A 326 -1.55 -0.51 -14.06
C CYS A 326 -2.50 -1.67 -14.48
N LEU A 327 -3.79 -1.59 -14.11
CA LEU A 327 -4.79 -2.61 -14.45
C LEU A 327 -4.97 -2.80 -15.97
N GLU A 328 -4.65 -1.79 -16.77
CA GLU A 328 -4.70 -1.82 -18.23
C GLU A 328 -3.77 -2.90 -18.82
N ALA A 329 -2.77 -3.36 -18.06
CA ALA A 329 -1.87 -4.46 -18.44
C ALA A 329 -2.45 -5.87 -18.17
N ALA A 330 -3.52 -6.00 -17.37
CA ALA A 330 -4.12 -7.29 -17.05
C ALA A 330 -4.88 -7.89 -18.24
N SER A 331 -4.81 -9.22 -18.41
CA SER A 331 -5.61 -9.90 -19.42
C SER A 331 -7.04 -10.15 -18.95
N GLU A 332 -7.93 -10.47 -19.89
CA GLU A 332 -9.33 -10.83 -19.58
C GLU A 332 -9.43 -12.11 -18.78
N ASP A 333 -8.52 -13.06 -19.01
CA ASP A 333 -8.36 -14.28 -18.20
C ASP A 333 -8.06 -13.93 -16.73
N ASP A 334 -7.20 -12.93 -16.48
CA ASP A 334 -6.77 -12.59 -15.12
C ASP A 334 -7.89 -11.94 -14.31
N VAL A 335 -8.76 -11.14 -14.93
CA VAL A 335 -9.83 -10.42 -14.22
C VAL A 335 -11.20 -11.09 -14.29
N CYS A 336 -11.36 -12.21 -15.02
CA CYS A 336 -12.68 -12.79 -15.30
C CYS A 336 -13.48 -13.23 -14.05
N LEU A 337 -12.81 -13.57 -12.95
CA LEU A 337 -13.45 -13.98 -11.70
C LEU A 337 -14.08 -12.80 -10.94
N MET A 338 -13.67 -11.57 -11.24
CA MET A 338 -14.21 -10.34 -10.64
C MET A 338 -15.44 -9.81 -11.40
N ASN A 339 -15.98 -10.58 -12.36
CA ASN A 339 -17.10 -10.16 -13.20
C ASN A 339 -18.42 -10.07 -12.41
N MET A 340 -18.77 -8.85 -11.99
CA MET A 340 -20.03 -8.56 -11.28
C MET A 340 -21.27 -8.46 -12.19
N GLY A 341 -21.16 -8.71 -13.49
CA GLY A 341 -22.29 -8.64 -14.43
C GLY A 341 -22.90 -7.24 -14.63
N ARG A 342 -22.29 -6.20 -14.05
CA ARG A 342 -22.55 -4.78 -14.35
C ARG A 342 -21.82 -4.46 -15.67
N ASN A 343 -22.56 -4.05 -16.70
CA ASN A 343 -21.96 -3.57 -17.95
C ASN A 343 -21.24 -2.23 -17.70
N GLY A 344 -20.07 -2.02 -18.31
CA GLY A 344 -19.25 -0.80 -18.16
C GLY A 344 -19.13 0.05 -19.42
#